data_AF-Q46MH4-F1
#
_entry.id   AF-Q46MH4-F1
#
_cell.length_a   1.000
_cell.length_b   1.000
_cell.length_c   1.000
_cell.angle_alpha   90.00
_cell.angle_beta   90.00
_cell.angle_gamma   90.00
#
_symmetry.space_group_name_H-M   'P 1'
#
loop_
_entity.id
_entity.type
_entity.pdbx_description
1 polymer ?
#
loop_
_entity_poly.entity_id
_entity_poly.type
_entity_poly.pdbx_seq_one_letter_code
_entity_poly.pdbx_strand_id
1 'polypeptide(L)'
;MDLQTTLDMSLNESTPDWPFAIITLINRRDGLIFSYPAAFVYDVPGGFAWVDPSYLDGFEGGATAVHILRGAVLPDLSVGEPRSRYVFENDDFTGKIGMHIGKAEHQADSLAWYAAELRRRGKTHAGERERVWGLIAPGIPCTKG
;
A
#
# COMPACT_ATOMS: atom_id res chain seq x y z
N MET A 1 7.06 7.23 -30.14
CA MET A 1 6.82 6.09 -29.23
C MET A 1 6.01 6.68 -28.10
N ASP A 2 4.75 6.27 -27.98
CA ASP A 2 3.78 6.89 -27.07
C ASP A 2 4.06 6.42 -25.63
N LEU A 3 4.27 7.37 -24.71
CA LEU A 3 4.50 7.09 -23.30
C LEU A 3 3.27 6.42 -22.66
N GLN A 4 2.09 6.54 -23.27
CA GLN A 4 0.86 5.88 -22.80
C GLN A 4 0.83 4.37 -23.01
N THR A 5 1.70 3.79 -23.86
CA THR A 5 1.79 2.33 -24.01
C THR A 5 2.79 1.69 -23.03
N THR A 6 3.43 2.49 -22.18
CA THR A 6 4.42 1.98 -21.22
C THR A 6 3.74 1.62 -19.91
N LEU A 7 3.22 0.39 -19.88
CA LEU A 7 2.99 -0.45 -18.70
C LEU A 7 1.85 -0.04 -17.75
N ASP A 8 0.61 -0.40 -18.12
CA ASP A 8 -0.40 -0.82 -17.14
C ASP A 8 0.08 -2.11 -16.45
N MET A 9 1.09 -2.00 -15.58
CA MET A 9 1.47 -3.09 -14.67
C MET A 9 0.71 -2.92 -13.37
N SER A 10 -0.11 -3.92 -13.06
CA SER A 10 -0.79 -4.08 -11.78
C SER A 10 0.21 -4.15 -10.62
N LEU A 11 -0.02 -3.41 -9.53
CA LEU A 11 0.76 -3.50 -8.29
C LEU A 11 0.82 -4.96 -7.83
N ASN A 12 -0.32 -5.64 -7.82
CA ASN A 12 -0.45 -7.03 -7.38
C ASN A 12 0.43 -7.99 -8.19
N GLU A 13 0.53 -7.80 -9.50
CA GLU A 13 1.35 -8.65 -10.39
C GLU A 13 2.85 -8.46 -10.19
N SER A 14 3.25 -7.28 -9.72
CA SER A 14 4.64 -6.85 -9.62
C SER A 14 5.16 -6.84 -8.18
N THR A 15 4.27 -7.06 -7.21
CA THR A 15 4.57 -7.17 -5.78
C THR A 15 4.04 -8.45 -5.11
N PRO A 16 3.98 -9.63 -5.77
CA PRO A 16 3.30 -10.81 -5.21
C PRO A 16 3.90 -11.29 -3.89
N ASP A 17 5.20 -11.08 -3.69
CA ASP A 17 5.95 -11.51 -2.51
C ASP A 17 6.29 -10.38 -1.54
N TRP A 18 5.72 -9.18 -1.71
CA TRP A 18 5.99 -8.10 -0.78
C TRP A 18 5.45 -8.46 0.60
N PRO A 19 6.31 -8.59 1.63
CA PRO A 19 5.82 -8.89 2.95
C PRO A 19 5.10 -7.67 3.54
N PHE A 20 5.59 -6.46 3.25
CA PHE A 20 5.05 -5.18 3.75
C PHE A 20 5.42 -4.02 2.81
N ALA A 21 4.69 -2.91 2.90
CA ALA A 21 5.02 -1.66 2.21
C ALA A 21 4.98 -0.44 3.15
N ILE A 22 5.64 0.63 2.74
CA ILE A 22 5.45 1.96 3.31
C ILE A 22 4.88 2.86 2.21
N ILE A 23 3.77 3.52 2.52
CA ILE A 23 3.14 4.51 1.64
C ILE A 23 3.62 5.88 2.09
N THR A 24 4.41 6.56 1.26
CA THR A 24 4.83 7.93 1.51
C THR A 24 4.05 8.87 0.61
N LEU A 25 3.27 9.77 1.20
CA LEU A 25 2.50 10.80 0.52
C LEU A 25 3.08 12.17 0.85
N ILE A 26 3.23 13.00 -0.17
CA ILE A 26 3.67 14.39 -0.08
C ILE A 26 2.48 15.23 -0.52
N ASN A 27 1.94 16.03 0.39
CA ASN A 27 0.87 16.96 0.06
C ASN A 27 1.43 18.07 -0.83
N ARG A 28 0.82 18.26 -2.01
CA ARG A 28 1.30 19.20 -3.01
C ARG A 28 1.10 20.66 -2.61
N ARG A 29 0.17 20.95 -1.70
CA ARG A 29 -0.16 22.31 -1.26
C ARG A 29 0.85 22.88 -0.29
N ASP A 30 1.29 22.08 0.68
CA ASP A 30 2.14 22.54 1.80
C ASP A 30 3.45 21.76 1.93
N GLY A 31 3.66 20.72 1.12
CA GLY A 31 4.85 19.89 1.14
C GLY A 31 4.92 18.93 2.33
N LEU A 32 3.85 18.80 3.13
CA LEU A 32 3.84 17.90 4.28
C LEU A 32 3.99 16.44 3.83
N ILE A 33 4.88 15.72 4.50
CA ILE A 33 5.18 14.32 4.24
C ILE A 33 4.45 13.46 5.27
N PHE A 34 3.65 12.53 4.77
CA PHE A 34 2.99 11.49 5.55
C PHE A 34 3.57 10.15 5.13
N SER A 35 3.86 9.28 6.10
CA SER A 35 4.30 7.91 5.83
C SER A 35 3.43 6.95 6.62
N TYR A 36 2.88 5.94 5.94
CA TYR A 36 1.96 4.98 6.53
C TYR A 36 2.51 3.55 6.37
N PRO A 37 2.54 2.74 7.44
CA PRO A 37 2.79 1.32 7.29
C PRO A 37 1.60 0.66 6.57
N ALA A 38 1.91 -0.21 5.62
CA ALA A 38 0.90 -0.99 4.90
C ALA A 38 1.22 -2.48 5.08
N ALA A 39 0.33 -3.17 5.80
CA ALA A 39 0.31 -4.63 5.83
C ALA A 39 0.02 -5.18 4.44
N PHE A 40 -0.88 -4.53 3.70
CA PHE A 40 -1.22 -4.90 2.34
C PHE A 40 -1.40 -3.65 1.49
N VAL A 41 -1.03 -3.75 0.21
CA VAL A 41 -1.37 -2.80 -0.85
C VAL A 41 -2.11 -3.57 -1.94
N TYR A 42 -3.19 -3.00 -2.48
CA TYR A 42 -4.02 -3.62 -3.50
C TYR A 42 -4.29 -2.64 -4.64
N ASP A 43 -4.27 -3.12 -5.88
CA ASP A 43 -4.87 -2.39 -7.00
C ASP A 43 -6.38 -2.28 -6.81
N VAL A 44 -6.91 -1.10 -7.14
CA VAL A 44 -8.34 -0.84 -7.20
C VAL A 44 -8.65 0.03 -8.42
N PRO A 45 -9.89 0.04 -8.93
CA PRO A 45 -10.22 0.86 -10.09
C PRO A 45 -9.83 2.34 -9.92
N GLY A 46 -8.92 2.85 -10.75
CA GLY A 46 -8.49 4.25 -10.69
C GLY A 46 -7.58 4.62 -9.50
N GLY A 47 -6.87 3.67 -8.91
CA GLY A 47 -5.86 3.95 -7.89
C GLY A 47 -5.40 2.71 -7.11
N PHE A 48 -5.11 2.89 -5.83
CA PHE A 48 -4.72 1.80 -4.94
C PHE A 48 -5.42 1.91 -3.58
N ALA A 49 -5.50 0.79 -2.89
CA ALA A 49 -5.90 0.72 -1.50
C ALA A 49 -4.75 0.16 -0.65
N TRP A 50 -4.65 0.60 0.61
CA TRP A 50 -3.74 -0.03 1.56
C TRP A 50 -4.43 -0.31 2.89
N VAL A 51 -3.90 -1.29 3.60
CA VAL A 51 -4.40 -1.71 4.91
C VAL A 51 -3.32 -1.48 5.95
N ASP A 52 -3.64 -0.68 6.96
CA ASP A 52 -2.78 -0.42 8.11
C ASP A 52 -2.71 -1.68 9.00
N PRO A 53 -1.52 -2.11 9.48
CA PRO A 53 -1.36 -3.29 10.33
C PRO A 53 -2.27 -3.33 11.58
N SER A 54 -2.63 -2.16 12.11
CA SER A 54 -3.51 -2.00 13.29
C SER A 54 -4.87 -2.67 13.14
N TYR A 55 -5.32 -3.01 11.93
CA TYR A 55 -6.55 -3.80 11.72
C TYR A 55 -6.57 -5.11 12.52
N LEU A 56 -5.39 -5.63 12.88
CA LEU A 56 -5.24 -6.90 13.59
C LEU A 56 -5.39 -6.77 15.12
N ASP A 57 -5.41 -5.55 15.68
CA ASP A 57 -5.32 -5.29 17.14
C ASP A 57 -6.60 -5.66 17.92
N GLY A 58 -7.74 -5.83 17.25
CA GLY A 58 -8.96 -6.42 17.84
C GLY A 58 -9.66 -5.60 18.94
N PHE A 59 -9.04 -4.57 19.51
CA PHE A 59 -9.67 -3.59 20.39
C PHE A 59 -10.39 -2.55 19.55
N GLU A 60 -11.72 -2.59 19.50
CA GLU A 60 -12.66 -1.58 18.95
C GLU A 60 -12.00 -0.46 18.11
N GLY A 61 -11.39 -0.85 16.98
CA GLY A 61 -10.47 -0.01 16.24
C GLY A 61 -11.21 1.13 15.56
N GLY A 62 -11.34 2.27 16.24
CA GLY A 62 -11.97 3.48 15.71
C GLY A 62 -11.20 4.15 14.57
N ALA A 63 -10.04 3.62 14.17
CA ALA A 63 -9.29 4.09 13.00
C ALA A 63 -9.66 3.25 11.77
N THR A 64 -10.01 3.94 10.68
CA THR A 64 -10.20 3.31 9.37
C THR A 64 -8.90 2.62 8.95
N ALA A 65 -8.81 1.30 9.12
CA ALA A 65 -7.61 0.55 8.78
C ALA A 65 -7.46 0.29 7.27
N VAL A 66 -8.44 0.69 6.47
CA VAL A 66 -8.42 0.58 5.01
C VAL A 66 -8.47 1.97 4.42
N HIS A 67 -7.50 2.30 3.59
CA HIS A 67 -7.42 3.58 2.92
C HIS A 67 -7.45 3.38 1.42
N ILE A 68 -8.06 4.32 0.71
CA ILE A 68 -8.16 4.29 -0.75
C ILE A 68 -7.67 5.64 -1.27
N LEU A 69 -6.76 5.61 -2.23
CA LEU A 69 -6.29 6.80 -2.91
C LEU A 69 -6.48 6.63 -4.42
N ARG A 70 -7.17 7.59 -5.03
CA ARG A 70 -7.47 7.60 -6.46
C ARG A 70 -6.53 8.55 -7.20
N GLY A 71 -6.02 8.10 -8.35
CA GLY A 71 -5.04 8.80 -9.17
C GLY A 71 -4.18 7.83 -9.98
N ALA A 72 -3.19 8.36 -10.69
CA ALA A 72 -2.30 7.57 -11.52
C ALA A 72 -1.25 6.87 -10.65
N VAL A 73 -1.15 5.55 -10.76
CA VAL A 73 -0.05 4.76 -10.22
C VAL A 73 0.87 4.45 -11.39
N LEU A 74 2.13 4.86 -11.29
CA LEU A 74 3.13 4.69 -12.34
C LEU A 74 4.31 3.90 -11.79
N PRO A 75 4.97 3.06 -12.58
CA PRO A 75 6.22 2.45 -12.16
C PRO A 75 7.27 3.52 -11.90
N ASP A 76 7.98 3.42 -10.78
CA ASP A 76 9.14 4.26 -10.52
C ASP A 76 10.31 3.75 -11.37
N LEU A 77 10.58 4.40 -12.50
CA LEU A 77 11.66 4.07 -13.41
C LEU A 77 13.01 4.66 -12.99
N SER A 78 13.12 5.25 -11.80
CA SER A 78 14.39 5.78 -11.31
C SER A 78 15.43 4.66 -11.16
N VAL A 79 16.43 4.70 -12.04
CA VAL A 79 17.52 3.71 -12.08
C VAL A 79 18.35 3.85 -10.81
N GLY A 80 18.21 2.89 -9.88
CA GLY A 80 19.13 2.74 -8.75
C GLY A 80 18.55 2.88 -7.34
N GLU A 81 17.25 3.13 -7.16
CA GLU A 81 16.60 2.99 -5.86
C GLU A 81 15.92 1.61 -5.73
N PRO A 82 16.54 0.59 -5.11
CA PRO A 82 15.97 -0.75 -4.97
C PRO A 82 14.70 -0.82 -4.08
N ARG A 83 14.17 0.32 -3.62
CA ARG A 83 13.16 0.43 -2.55
C ARG A 83 11.90 1.17 -2.96
N SER A 84 11.96 2.09 -3.93
CA SER A 84 10.81 2.79 -4.49
C SER A 84 10.38 2.05 -5.74
N ARG A 85 9.16 1.50 -5.81
CA ARG A 85 8.73 0.74 -7.01
C ARG A 85 7.59 1.40 -7.78
N TYR A 86 6.78 2.21 -7.10
CA TYR A 86 5.73 2.99 -7.76
C TYR A 86 5.73 4.41 -7.26
N VAL A 87 5.43 5.32 -8.18
CA VAL A 87 5.05 6.69 -7.87
C VAL A 87 3.55 6.82 -8.06
N PHE A 88 2.95 7.72 -7.29
CA PHE A 88 1.55 8.04 -7.39
C PHE A 88 1.38 9.55 -7.54
N GLU A 89 0.42 9.98 -8.35
CA GLU A 89 0.08 11.38 -8.51
C GLU A 89 -1.44 11.59 -8.64
N ASN A 90 -1.95 12.54 -7.87
CA ASN A 90 -3.25 13.18 -8.07
C ASN A 90 -3.18 14.68 -7.77
N ASP A 91 -4.32 15.36 -7.80
CA ASP A 91 -4.42 16.81 -7.59
C ASP A 91 -3.86 17.27 -6.23
N ASP A 92 -3.98 16.41 -5.20
CA ASP A 92 -3.65 16.75 -3.82
C ASP A 92 -2.27 16.23 -3.38
N PHE A 93 -1.83 15.09 -3.94
CA PHE A 93 -0.68 14.33 -3.46
C PHE A 93 0.23 13.88 -4.61
N THR A 94 1.53 13.94 -4.36
CA THR A 94 2.51 13.04 -5.00
C THR A 94 2.97 12.04 -3.98
N GLY A 95 3.31 10.83 -4.39
CA GLY A 95 3.68 9.80 -3.44
C GLY A 95 4.58 8.74 -4.03
N LYS A 96 5.15 7.95 -3.12
CA LYS A 96 5.92 6.75 -3.45
C LYS A 96 5.35 5.58 -2.67
N ILE A 97 5.17 4.46 -3.36
CA ILE A 97 4.91 3.16 -2.76
C ILE A 97 6.22 2.40 -2.79
N GLY A 98 6.80 2.22 -1.60
CA GLY A 98 8.08 1.57 -1.45
C GLY A 98 7.98 0.27 -0.68
N MET A 99 8.74 -0.74 -1.11
CA MET A 99 9.01 -1.90 -0.29
C MET A 99 10.12 -1.52 0.69
N HIS A 100 9.78 -1.41 1.97
CA HIS A 100 10.78 -1.10 2.98
C HIS A 100 11.37 -2.38 3.56
N ILE A 101 12.61 -2.68 3.16
CA ILE A 101 13.45 -3.67 3.82
C ILE A 101 14.38 -2.89 4.77
N GLY A 102 13.89 -2.45 5.93
CA GLY A 102 14.73 -1.72 6.89
C GLY A 102 14.03 -0.96 8.01
N LYS A 103 14.83 -0.35 8.90
CA LYS A 103 14.39 0.39 10.09
C LYS A 103 14.02 1.83 9.76
N ALA A 104 12.76 2.10 9.44
CA ALA A 104 12.16 3.39 9.83
C ALA A 104 11.54 3.12 11.19
N GLU A 105 12.23 3.49 12.26
CA GLU A 105 12.16 2.79 13.57
C GLU A 105 10.73 2.55 14.08
N HIS A 106 9.83 3.54 14.00
CA HIS A 106 8.44 3.38 14.48
C HIS A 106 7.48 2.63 13.53
N GLN A 107 7.66 2.75 12.22
CA GLN A 107 6.80 2.04 11.25
C GLN A 107 7.25 0.59 11.09
N ALA A 108 8.55 0.34 11.25
CA ALA A 108 9.12 -0.99 11.33
C ALA A 108 8.59 -1.75 12.55
N ASP A 109 8.35 -1.09 13.69
CA ASP A 109 7.77 -1.72 14.88
C ASP A 109 6.34 -2.20 14.65
N SER A 110 5.50 -1.40 13.98
CA SER A 110 4.11 -1.78 13.65
C SER A 110 4.05 -2.98 12.70
N LEU A 111 4.93 -3.00 11.68
CA LEU A 111 5.04 -4.12 10.75
C LEU A 111 5.63 -5.37 11.40
N ALA A 112 6.61 -5.21 12.30
CA ALA A 112 7.20 -6.31 13.06
C ALA A 112 6.19 -6.92 14.04
N TRP A 113 5.42 -6.09 14.74
CA TRP A 113 4.31 -6.53 15.59
C TRP A 113 3.30 -7.33 14.78
N TYR A 114 2.87 -6.80 13.63
CA TYR A 114 1.91 -7.49 12.77
C TYR A 114 2.43 -8.84 12.27
N ALA A 115 3.69 -8.90 11.85
CA ALA A 115 4.34 -10.14 11.45
C ALA A 115 4.38 -11.16 12.60
N ALA A 116 4.69 -10.72 13.82
CA ALA A 116 4.68 -11.57 15.01
C ALA A 116 3.27 -12.05 15.35
N GLU A 117 2.27 -11.17 15.23
CA GLU A 117 0.88 -11.46 15.55
C GLU A 117 0.26 -12.46 14.55
N LEU A 118 0.56 -12.35 13.25
CA LEU A 118 0.17 -13.36 12.27
C LEU A 118 0.74 -14.73 12.59
N ARG A 119 2.04 -14.79 12.93
CA ARG A 119 2.69 -16.05 13.34
C ARG A 119 2.06 -16.61 14.60
N ARG A 120 1.77 -15.77 15.59
CA ARG A 120 1.09 -16.16 16.83
C ARG A 120 -0.29 -16.78 16.57
N ARG A 121 -1.01 -16.26 15.57
CA ARG A 121 -2.32 -16.78 15.12
C ARG A 121 -2.23 -17.98 14.17
N GLY A 122 -1.02 -18.47 13.86
CA GLY A 122 -0.83 -19.58 12.92
C GLY A 122 -1.22 -19.26 11.48
N LYS A 123 -1.19 -17.97 11.11
CA LYS A 123 -1.59 -17.51 9.77
C LYS A 123 -0.36 -17.19 8.90
N THR A 124 -0.51 -17.39 7.60
CA THR A 124 0.46 -16.93 6.59
C THR A 124 0.10 -15.52 6.12
N HIS A 125 1.12 -14.75 5.70
CA HIS A 125 0.88 -13.42 5.13
C HIS A 125 0.00 -13.47 3.88
N ALA A 126 0.30 -14.39 2.95
CA ALA A 126 -0.48 -14.58 1.72
C ALA A 126 -1.94 -14.96 2.00
N GLY A 127 -2.19 -15.93 2.89
CA GLY A 127 -3.55 -16.34 3.23
C GLY A 127 -4.33 -15.23 3.94
N GLU A 128 -3.67 -14.44 4.78
CA GLU A 128 -4.31 -13.28 5.40
C GLU A 128 -4.60 -12.15 4.39
N ARG A 129 -3.69 -11.93 3.42
CA ARG A 129 -3.88 -10.98 2.31
C ARG A 129 -5.12 -11.32 1.50
N GLU A 130 -5.30 -12.59 1.15
CA GLU A 130 -6.48 -13.08 0.43
C GLU A 130 -7.75 -12.90 1.25
N ARG A 131 -7.71 -13.25 2.54
CA ARG A 131 -8.85 -13.08 3.45
C ARG A 131 -9.26 -11.61 3.57
N VAL A 132 -8.31 -10.71 3.76
CA VAL A 132 -8.58 -9.26 3.88
C VAL A 132 -9.09 -8.70 2.56
N TRP A 133 -8.53 -9.12 1.42
CA TRP A 133 -9.07 -8.74 0.11
C TRP A 133 -10.54 -9.11 -0.04
N GLY A 134 -10.93 -10.33 0.34
CA GLY A 134 -12.32 -10.78 0.30
C GLY A 134 -13.28 -9.95 1.17
N LEU A 135 -12.78 -9.27 2.21
CA LEU A 135 -13.57 -8.37 3.04
C LEU A 135 -13.69 -6.96 2.45
N ILE A 136 -12.63 -6.44 1.85
CA ILE A 136 -12.60 -5.04 1.40
C ILE A 136 -13.10 -4.86 -0.03
N ALA A 137 -12.83 -5.81 -0.93
CA ALA A 137 -13.15 -5.67 -2.35
C ALA A 137 -14.63 -5.35 -2.64
N PRO A 138 -15.62 -5.94 -1.93
CA PRO A 138 -17.03 -5.62 -2.15
C PRO A 138 -17.40 -4.17 -1.80
N GLY A 139 -16.65 -3.54 -0.89
CA GLY A 139 -16.88 -2.16 -0.43
C GLY A 139 -16.14 -1.11 -1.25
N ILE A 140 -15.30 -1.51 -2.21
CA ILE A 140 -14.53 -0.58 -3.04
C ILE A 140 -15.41 -0.19 -4.23
N PRO A 141 -15.88 1.07 -4.33
CA PRO A 141 -16.75 1.47 -5.43
C PRO A 141 -16.03 1.30 -6.76
N CYS A 142 -16.66 0.57 -7.69
CA CYS A 142 -16.28 0.62 -9.09
C CYS A 142 -16.63 2.02 -9.60
N THR A 143 -15.63 2.83 -9.92
CA THR A 143 -15.86 4.02 -10.74
C THR A 143 -16.42 3.53 -12.08
N LYS A 144 -17.69 3.84 -12.37
CA LYS A 144 -18.18 3.76 -13.75
C LYS A 144 -17.28 4.70 -14.56
N GLY A 145 -16.54 4.12 -15.51
CA GLY A 145 -15.84 4.90 -16.53
C GLY A 145 -16.81 5.67 -17.40
#